data_AF-A0A6C1E6I9-F1
#
_entry.id   AF-A0A6C1E6I9-F1
#
_cell.length_a   1.000
_cell.length_b   1.000
_cell.length_c   1.000
_cell.angle_alpha   90.00
_cell.angle_beta   90.00
_cell.angle_gamma   90.00
#
_symmetry.space_group_name_H-M   'P 1'
#
loop_
_entity.id
_entity.type
_entity.pdbx_description
1 polymer ?
#
loop_
_entity_poly.entity_id
_entity_poly.type
_entity_poly.pdbx_seq_one_letter_code
_entity_poly.pdbx_strand_id
1 'polypeptide(L)'
;MPDANNDTSGAATPGLPDQNPLPTRFEVELEFVQSLANIQYVTYLLTQQQIWKSPNFKNYLKYLEYWCNPPYSQCIVYPNCLFILKLLNGFMESAIVNEDGLLEGLDELPKIIQLQGPQWMNEMVERWAN
;
A
#
# COMPACT_ATOMS: atom_id res chain seq x y z
N MET A 1 -27.38 45.94 -33.58
CA MET A 1 -27.36 44.68 -32.81
C MET A 1 -26.87 43.60 -33.76
N PRO A 2 -25.66 43.07 -33.58
CA PRO A 2 -25.19 41.86 -34.25
C PRO A 2 -24.99 40.70 -33.27
N ASP A 3 -25.07 39.51 -33.85
CA ASP A 3 -25.27 38.18 -33.28
C ASP A 3 -24.18 37.66 -32.32
N ALA A 4 -24.64 36.87 -31.35
CA ALA A 4 -23.83 36.07 -30.47
C ALA A 4 -23.34 34.80 -31.20
N ASN A 5 -22.09 34.81 -31.69
CA ASN A 5 -21.38 33.60 -32.08
C ASN A 5 -20.38 33.21 -30.99
N ASN A 6 -20.84 32.30 -30.14
CA ASN A 6 -20.00 31.43 -29.33
C ASN A 6 -19.45 30.33 -30.24
N ASP A 7 -18.25 30.53 -30.78
CA ASP A 7 -17.43 29.46 -31.35
C ASP A 7 -15.96 29.78 -31.06
N THR A 8 -15.47 29.29 -29.93
CA THR A 8 -14.03 29.08 -29.75
C THR A 8 -13.81 27.60 -29.50
N SER A 9 -13.41 26.99 -30.61
CA SER A 9 -12.90 25.65 -30.83
C SER A 9 -12.19 25.02 -29.63
N GLY A 10 -12.49 23.74 -29.41
CA GLY A 10 -11.69 22.85 -28.59
C GLY A 10 -10.23 22.87 -29.03
N ALA A 11 -9.39 23.47 -28.18
CA ALA A 11 -7.96 23.36 -28.30
C ALA A 11 -7.56 21.95 -27.80
N ALA A 12 -7.41 21.03 -28.75
CA ALA A 12 -6.62 19.82 -28.54
C ALA A 12 -5.19 20.25 -28.22
N THR A 13 -4.79 20.11 -26.95
CA THR A 13 -3.43 20.42 -26.50
C THR A 13 -2.44 19.49 -27.21
N PRO A 14 -1.40 20.02 -27.88
CA PRO A 14 -0.36 19.21 -28.50
C PRO A 14 0.45 18.46 -27.44
N GLY A 15 0.78 17.21 -27.72
CA GLY A 15 1.34 16.23 -26.77
C GLY A 15 2.52 16.71 -25.91
N LEU A 16 2.40 16.45 -24.61
CA LEU A 16 3.56 16.30 -23.72
C LEU A 16 4.05 14.84 -23.80
N PRO A 17 5.37 14.59 -23.86
CA PRO A 17 5.93 13.26 -24.06
C PRO A 17 5.86 12.32 -22.84
N ASP A 18 5.21 12.71 -21.73
CA ASP A 18 5.17 11.93 -20.48
C ASP A 18 3.75 11.81 -19.89
N GLN A 19 2.71 11.82 -20.71
CA GLN A 19 1.35 11.53 -20.23
C GLN A 19 1.14 10.02 -20.20
N ASN A 20 1.75 9.34 -19.22
CA ASN A 20 1.31 7.99 -18.90
C ASN A 20 -0.20 8.06 -18.59
N PRO A 21 -1.01 7.16 -19.15
CA PRO A 21 -2.43 7.11 -18.85
C PRO A 21 -2.63 6.99 -17.33
N LEU A 22 -3.75 7.52 -16.84
CA LEU A 22 -4.09 7.40 -15.41
C LEU A 22 -3.99 5.92 -15.01
N PRO A 23 -3.29 5.60 -13.91
CA PRO A 23 -3.05 4.23 -13.52
C PRO A 23 -4.38 3.53 -13.22
N THR A 24 -4.47 2.29 -13.65
CA THR A 24 -5.63 1.44 -13.36
C THR A 24 -5.67 1.15 -11.86
N ARG A 25 -6.85 0.87 -11.30
CA ARG A 25 -6.98 0.43 -9.89
C ARG A 25 -5.98 -0.68 -9.52
N PHE A 26 -5.73 -1.60 -10.45
CA PHE A 26 -4.75 -2.66 -10.30
C PHE A 26 -3.32 -2.14 -10.08
N GLU A 27 -2.88 -1.20 -10.91
CA GLU A 27 -1.53 -0.61 -10.83
C GLU A 27 -1.39 0.22 -9.54
N VAL A 28 -2.42 0.97 -9.18
CA VAL A 28 -2.46 1.73 -7.91
C VAL A 28 -2.34 0.80 -6.71
N GLU A 29 -3.07 -0.32 -6.70
CA GLU A 29 -2.98 -1.31 -5.62
C GLU A 29 -1.62 -2.02 -5.60
N LEU A 30 -1.07 -2.32 -6.77
CA LEU A 30 0.24 -2.95 -6.91
C LEU A 30 1.35 -2.03 -6.39
N GLU A 31 1.34 -0.75 -6.77
CA GLU A 31 2.29 0.25 -6.27
C GLU A 31 2.11 0.47 -4.76
N PHE A 32 0.87 0.57 -4.29
CA PHE A 32 0.60 0.72 -2.86
C PHE A 32 1.12 -0.46 -2.06
N VAL A 33 0.83 -1.70 -2.47
CA VAL A 33 1.33 -2.89 -1.78
C VAL A 33 2.85 -2.88 -1.80
N GLN A 34 3.49 -2.66 -2.95
CA GLN A 34 4.96 -2.61 -3.01
C GLN A 34 5.56 -1.48 -2.16
N SER A 35 4.88 -0.35 -1.99
CA SER A 35 5.33 0.72 -1.10
C SER A 35 5.38 0.30 0.37
N LEU A 36 4.60 -0.70 0.78
CA LEU A 36 4.68 -1.30 2.12
C LEU A 36 6.00 -2.02 2.36
N ALA A 37 6.79 -2.32 1.31
CA ALA A 37 8.16 -2.82 1.49
C ALA A 37 9.07 -1.79 2.20
N ASN A 38 8.71 -0.50 2.15
CA ASN A 38 9.47 0.56 2.80
C ASN A 38 9.00 0.76 4.26
N ILE A 39 9.85 0.38 5.21
CA ILE A 39 9.56 0.46 6.64
C ILE A 39 9.21 1.88 7.08
N GLN A 40 9.90 2.90 6.55
CA GLN A 40 9.65 4.29 6.92
C GLN A 40 8.25 4.74 6.50
N TYR A 41 7.77 4.29 5.34
CA TYR A 41 6.43 4.58 4.87
C TYR A 41 5.38 3.88 5.74
N VAL A 42 5.62 2.62 6.11
CA VAL A 42 4.71 1.86 6.99
C VAL A 42 4.65 2.47 8.38
N THR A 43 5.80 2.86 8.96
CA THR A 43 5.85 3.59 10.23
C THR A 43 5.07 4.90 10.13
N TYR A 44 5.26 5.66 9.04
CA TYR A 44 4.48 6.87 8.81
C TYR A 44 2.98 6.60 8.80
N LEU A 45 2.51 5.58 8.06
CA LEU A 45 1.09 5.19 8.04
C LEU A 45 0.59 4.82 9.43
N LEU A 46 1.32 3.98 10.16
CA LEU A 46 0.98 3.55 11.52
C LEU A 46 0.89 4.70 12.52
N THR A 47 1.66 5.76 12.35
CA THR A 47 1.53 6.95 13.22
C THR A 47 0.30 7.81 12.91
N GLN A 48 -0.44 7.58 11.83
CA GLN A 48 -1.61 8.39 11.45
C GLN A 48 -2.87 8.01 12.24
N GLN A 49 -3.18 8.70 13.33
CA GLN A 49 -4.36 8.43 14.17
C GLN A 49 -5.70 8.35 13.39
N GLN A 50 -5.86 9.16 12.34
CA GLN A 50 -7.10 9.28 11.60
C GLN A 50 -7.45 8.00 10.82
N ILE A 51 -6.46 7.24 10.33
CA ILE A 51 -6.71 6.03 9.57
C ILE A 51 -7.08 4.85 10.49
N TRP A 52 -6.70 4.93 11.77
CA TRP A 52 -6.97 3.90 12.78
C TRP A 52 -8.32 4.08 13.48
N LYS A 53 -8.87 5.30 13.49
CA LYS A 53 -10.24 5.57 13.99
C LYS A 53 -11.31 4.83 13.20
N SER A 54 -11.05 4.52 11.93
CA SER A 54 -12.00 3.83 11.07
C SER A 54 -11.53 2.39 10.76
N PRO A 55 -12.40 1.38 10.87
CA PRO A 55 -12.06 0.00 10.48
C PRO A 55 -11.84 -0.15 8.96
N ASN A 56 -12.12 0.89 8.17
CA ASN A 56 -11.94 0.87 6.72
C ASN A 56 -10.50 0.53 6.31
N PHE A 57 -9.50 1.11 6.99
CA PHE A 57 -8.10 0.85 6.65
C PHE A 57 -7.67 -0.57 6.99
N LYS A 58 -8.10 -1.08 8.16
CA LYS A 58 -7.89 -2.48 8.55
C LYS A 58 -8.48 -3.45 7.52
N ASN A 59 -9.72 -3.19 7.09
CA ASN A 59 -10.39 -4.02 6.09
C ASN A 59 -9.70 -3.94 4.72
N TYR A 60 -9.13 -2.78 4.37
CA TYR A 60 -8.39 -2.59 3.13
C TYR A 60 -7.07 -3.37 3.13
N LEU A 61 -6.30 -3.34 4.22
CA LEU A 61 -5.08 -4.15 4.34
C LEU A 61 -5.38 -5.66 4.27
N LYS A 62 -6.49 -6.09 4.90
CA LYS A 62 -6.94 -7.49 4.81
C LYS A 62 -7.37 -7.85 3.38
N TYR A 63 -8.01 -6.92 2.67
CA TYR A 63 -8.36 -7.10 1.27
C TYR A 63 -7.11 -7.32 0.42
N LEU A 64 -6.05 -6.54 0.61
CA LEU A 64 -4.80 -6.63 -0.16
C LEU A 64 -4.05 -7.97 0.00
N GLU A 65 -4.44 -8.85 0.94
CA GLU A 65 -3.86 -10.19 1.02
C GLU A 65 -4.10 -11.04 -0.24
N TYR A 66 -5.04 -10.66 -1.11
CA TYR A 66 -5.20 -11.32 -2.41
C TYR A 66 -3.92 -11.32 -3.24
N TRP A 67 -3.05 -10.30 -3.07
CA TRP A 67 -1.74 -10.20 -3.72
C TRP A 67 -0.76 -11.30 -3.28
N CYS A 68 -0.99 -11.96 -2.15
CA CYS A 68 -0.17 -13.09 -1.70
C CYS A 68 -0.41 -14.36 -2.49
N ASN A 69 -1.53 -14.47 -3.23
CA ASN A 69 -1.89 -15.67 -3.97
C ASN A 69 -1.56 -15.52 -5.47
N PRO A 70 -1.13 -16.60 -6.15
CA PRO A 70 -1.01 -16.59 -7.60
C PRO A 70 -2.39 -16.42 -8.26
N PRO A 71 -2.52 -15.71 -9.39
CA PRO A 71 -1.44 -15.19 -10.26
C PRO A 71 -0.89 -13.81 -9.84
N TYR A 72 -1.53 -13.12 -8.90
CA TYR A 72 -1.19 -11.74 -8.53
C TYR A 72 0.18 -11.60 -7.86
N SER A 73 0.58 -12.60 -7.08
CA SER A 73 1.90 -12.64 -6.45
C SER A 73 3.05 -12.59 -7.46
N GLN A 74 2.83 -13.03 -8.70
CA GLN A 74 3.84 -13.00 -9.76
C GLN A 74 4.15 -11.58 -10.25
N CYS A 75 3.24 -10.62 -10.01
CA CYS A 75 3.44 -9.21 -10.37
C CYS A 75 4.27 -8.45 -9.31
N ILE A 76 4.52 -9.04 -8.14
CA ILE A 76 5.20 -8.39 -7.04
C ILE A 76 6.72 -8.45 -7.27
N VAL A 77 7.34 -7.28 -7.42
CA VAL A 77 8.80 -7.17 -7.58
C VAL A 77 9.51 -7.25 -6.22
N TYR A 78 8.91 -6.65 -5.19
CA TYR A 78 9.45 -6.60 -3.84
C TYR A 78 8.69 -7.54 -2.91
N PRO A 79 9.10 -8.81 -2.76
CA PRO A 79 8.31 -9.78 -2.01
C PRO A 79 8.16 -9.37 -0.53
N ASN A 80 9.09 -8.57 0.01
CA ASN A 80 9.04 -8.00 1.36
C ASN A 80 7.71 -7.28 1.67
N CYS A 81 7.05 -6.69 0.69
CA CYS A 81 5.78 -6.02 0.93
C CYS A 81 4.66 -6.96 1.39
N LEU A 82 4.58 -8.16 0.80
CA LEU A 82 3.57 -9.16 1.15
C LEU A 82 3.78 -9.64 2.58
N PHE A 83 5.04 -9.77 2.98
CA PHE A 83 5.40 -10.13 4.34
C PHE A 83 4.96 -9.03 5.32
N ILE A 84 5.33 -7.77 5.04
CA ILE A 84 4.95 -6.65 5.90
C ILE A 84 3.43 -6.51 5.98
N LEU A 85 2.72 -6.73 4.86
CA LEU A 85 1.27 -6.73 4.85
C LEU A 85 0.69 -7.77 5.83
N LYS A 86 1.21 -9.00 5.83
CA LYS A 86 0.79 -10.04 6.79
C LYS A 86 1.12 -9.68 8.23
N LEU A 87 2.32 -9.14 8.47
CA LEU A 87 2.72 -8.67 9.79
C LEU A 87 1.77 -7.55 10.27
N LEU A 88 1.43 -6.61 9.39
CA LEU A 88 0.53 -5.51 9.67
C LEU A 88 -0.87 -6.04 9.99
N ASN A 89 -1.40 -6.98 9.19
CA ASN A 89 -2.70 -7.58 9.45
C ASN A 89 -2.74 -8.35 10.78
N GLY A 90 -1.71 -9.17 11.07
CA GLY A 90 -1.61 -9.88 12.34
C GLY A 90 -1.48 -8.92 13.53
N PHE A 91 -0.63 -7.90 13.40
CA PHE A 91 -0.51 -6.84 14.40
C PHE A 91 -1.85 -6.14 14.61
N MET A 92 -2.57 -5.79 13.55
CA MET A 92 -3.88 -5.15 13.59
C MET A 92 -5.00 -6.03 14.18
N GLU A 93 -4.82 -7.35 14.23
CA GLU A 93 -5.73 -8.26 14.93
C GLU A 93 -5.49 -8.24 16.45
N SER A 94 -4.24 -8.10 16.88
CA SER A 94 -3.86 -7.98 18.29
C SER A 94 -3.80 -6.55 18.84
N ALA A 95 -3.68 -5.55 17.98
CA ALA A 95 -3.41 -4.18 18.36
C ALA A 95 -4.63 -3.55 19.01
N ILE A 96 -4.40 -2.96 20.17
CA ILE A 96 -5.39 -2.18 20.90
C ILE A 96 -5.23 -0.73 20.45
N VAL A 97 -6.28 -0.16 19.87
CA VAL A 97 -6.32 1.25 19.50
C VAL A 97 -6.70 2.02 20.76
N ASN A 98 -5.79 2.88 21.25
CA ASN A 98 -6.07 3.74 22.39
C ASN A 98 -7.15 4.78 22.06
N GLU A 99 -7.73 5.44 23.08
CA GLU A 99 -8.74 6.49 22.89
C GLU A 99 -8.25 7.65 22.00
N ASP A 100 -6.94 7.90 21.99
CA ASP A 100 -6.26 8.88 21.13
C ASP A 100 -6.09 8.43 19.67
N GLY A 101 -6.48 7.20 19.32
CA GLY A 101 -6.31 6.63 17.99
C GLY A 101 -4.88 6.18 17.67
N LEU A 102 -4.01 6.09 18.68
CA LEU A 102 -2.66 5.54 18.55
C LEU A 102 -2.68 4.02 18.75
N LEU A 103 -2.00 3.28 17.87
CA LEU A 103 -1.79 1.84 18.06
C LEU A 103 -0.76 1.62 19.17
N GLU A 104 -1.10 0.81 20.17
CA GLU A 104 -0.17 0.41 21.23
C GLU A 104 0.85 -0.60 20.68
N GLY A 105 2.15 -0.45 20.98
CA GLY A 105 3.24 -1.35 20.52
C GLY A 105 3.85 -0.99 19.15
N LEU A 106 3.52 0.18 18.61
CA LEU A 106 4.00 0.70 17.33
C LEU A 106 5.52 0.93 17.28
N ASP A 107 6.12 1.21 18.43
CA ASP A 107 7.56 1.38 18.63
C ASP A 107 8.34 0.06 18.57
N GLU A 108 7.66 -1.08 18.71
CA GLU A 108 8.26 -2.41 18.60
C GLU A 108 8.36 -2.88 17.15
N LEU A 109 7.51 -2.39 16.25
CA LEU A 109 7.46 -2.81 14.85
C LEU A 109 8.81 -2.68 14.12
N PRO A 110 9.53 -1.54 14.17
CA PRO A 110 10.86 -1.44 13.57
C PRO A 110 11.85 -2.46 14.16
N LYS A 111 11.76 -2.74 15.47
CA LYS A 111 12.62 -3.72 16.15
C LYS A 111 12.29 -5.14 15.70
N ILE A 112 11.00 -5.49 15.63
CA ILE A 112 10.51 -6.80 15.18
C ILE A 112 10.98 -7.05 13.74
N ILE A 113 10.84 -6.04 12.88
CA ILE A 113 11.25 -6.15 11.48
C ILE A 113 12.76 -6.33 11.33
N GLN A 114 13.54 -5.63 12.14
CA GLN A 114 14.99 -5.74 12.11
C GLN A 114 15.49 -7.07 12.73
N LEU A 115 14.81 -7.57 13.75
CA LEU A 115 15.15 -8.82 14.45
C LEU A 115 14.77 -10.06 13.64
N GLN A 116 13.58 -10.06 13.05
CA GLN A 116 13.07 -11.22 12.33
C GLN A 116 13.31 -11.13 10.81
N GLY A 117 13.73 -9.97 10.29
CA GLY A 117 14.04 -9.74 8.87
C GLY A 117 14.92 -10.81 8.23
N PRO A 118 16.06 -11.22 8.83
CA PRO A 118 16.92 -12.25 8.25
C PRO A 118 16.27 -13.64 8.19
N GLN A 119 15.50 -14.02 9.21
CA GLN A 119 14.80 -15.30 9.25
C GLN A 119 13.66 -15.33 8.22
N TRP A 120 12.92 -14.23 8.11
CA TRP A 120 11.85 -14.11 7.13
C TRP A 120 12.35 -14.09 5.70
N MET A 121 13.50 -13.45 5.44
CA MET A 121 14.12 -13.48 4.11
C MET A 121 14.42 -14.92 3.67
N ASN A 122 14.89 -15.76 4.59
CA ASN A 122 15.11 -17.19 4.32
C ASN A 122 13.79 -17.95 4.08
N GLU A 123 12.76 -17.77 4.92
CA GLU A 123 11.47 -18.45 4.75
C GLU A 123 10.78 -18.06 3.43
N MET A 124 10.92 -16.80 3.01
CA MET A 124 10.40 -16.32 1.74
C MET A 124 11.13 -16.93 0.55
N VAL A 125 12.46 -17.03 0.60
CA VAL A 125 13.20 -17.73 -0.46
C VAL A 125 12.77 -19.18 -0.56
N GLU A 126 12.56 -19.87 0.57
CA GLU A 126 12.11 -21.27 0.60
C GLU A 126 10.68 -21.43 0.05
N ARG A 127 9.75 -20.54 0.39
CA ARG A 127 8.36 -20.61 -0.12
C ARG A 127 8.23 -20.40 -1.62
N TRP A 128 9.19 -19.71 -2.24
CA TRP A 128 9.19 -19.44 -3.68
C TRP A 128 10.10 -20.40 -4.46
N ALA A 129 10.90 -21.21 -3.75
CA ALA A 129 11.72 -22.26 -4.33
C ALA A 129 11.00 -23.61 -4.50
N ASN A 130 9.84 -23.79 -3.85
CA ASN A 130 8.96 -24.97 -3.96
C ASN A 130 7.65 -24.62 -4.68
#